data_AF-A0A8C5VNC7-F1
#
_entry.id   AF-A0A8C5VNC7-F1
#
_cell.length_a   1.000
_cell.length_b   1.000
_cell.length_c   1.000
_cell.angle_alpha   90.00
_cell.angle_beta   90.00
_cell.angle_gamma   90.00
#
_symmetry.space_group_name_H-M   'P 1'
#
loop_
_entity.id
_entity.type
_entity.pdbx_description
1 polymer ?
#
loop_
_entity_poly.entity_id
_entity_poly.type
_entity_poly.pdbx_seq_one_letter_code
_entity_poly.pdbx_strand_id
1 'polypeptide(L)'
;MFFLKCVYNIYERNKQIIYIFLAVLISLRQSALRKKSVLARRSSRVAAVSCFNSAWTTGAQSRPSAPTAPSPPKATARTTAPPRRGQSHQQDLEAAVTRQVNLELYASHVCLSMSYFDREDVALKKFARYFLHQSPEEREHAEKLMELQNQRGGRIFLQDIQKPDRDDWESKRYAMECALHLEKSVNQSLLELHKLSTPNTGKNDPHLCDFLETHYVNEQVKSIKELGDHVTNLRKMGCLFDKHTLGDSDNS
;
A
#
# COMPACT_ATOMS: atom_id res chain seq x y z
N MET A 1 46.30 -51.19 -8.64
CA MET A 1 44.93 -50.82 -8.19
C MET A 1 44.83 -49.41 -7.58
N PHE A 2 45.88 -48.87 -6.94
CA PHE A 2 45.88 -47.51 -6.36
C PHE A 2 45.85 -46.36 -7.38
N PHE A 3 46.56 -46.51 -8.52
CA PHE A 3 46.68 -45.44 -9.52
C PHE A 3 45.34 -45.06 -10.20
N LEU A 4 44.51 -46.05 -10.53
CA LEU A 4 43.17 -45.78 -11.11
C LEU A 4 42.22 -45.11 -10.10
N LYS A 5 42.33 -45.42 -8.81
CA LYS A 5 41.53 -44.77 -7.75
C LYS A 5 41.92 -43.30 -7.60
N CYS A 6 43.20 -42.95 -7.70
CA CYS A 6 43.65 -41.56 -7.69
C CYS A 6 43.17 -40.77 -8.91
N VAL A 7 43.31 -41.33 -10.12
CA VAL A 7 42.86 -40.67 -11.35
C VAL A 7 41.35 -40.48 -11.38
N TYR A 8 40.57 -41.48 -10.92
CA TYR A 8 39.11 -41.38 -10.80
C TYR A 8 38.67 -40.31 -9.78
N ASN A 9 39.38 -40.20 -8.64
CA ASN A 9 39.06 -39.19 -7.62
C ASN A 9 39.41 -37.76 -8.10
N ILE A 10 40.49 -37.60 -8.87
CA ILE A 10 40.82 -36.33 -9.53
C ILE A 10 39.77 -35.96 -10.60
N TYR A 11 39.30 -36.94 -11.38
CA TYR A 11 38.24 -36.76 -12.36
C TYR A 11 36.91 -36.33 -11.70
N GLU A 12 36.49 -36.99 -10.62
CA GLU A 12 35.27 -36.64 -9.87
C GLU A 12 35.37 -35.28 -9.19
N ARG A 13 36.52 -34.92 -8.58
CA ARG A 13 36.72 -33.57 -8.04
C ARG A 13 36.66 -32.49 -9.12
N ASN A 14 37.28 -32.71 -10.27
CA ASN A 14 37.22 -31.77 -11.38
C ASN A 14 35.80 -31.63 -11.94
N LYS A 15 35.04 -32.72 -12.01
CA LYS A 15 33.62 -32.70 -12.40
C LYS A 15 32.79 -31.89 -11.41
N GLN A 16 33.00 -32.07 -10.11
CA GLN A 16 32.29 -31.32 -9.06
C GLN A 16 32.62 -29.82 -9.10
N ILE A 17 33.89 -29.47 -9.35
CA ILE A 17 34.32 -28.08 -9.55
C ILE A 17 33.61 -27.49 -10.77
N ILE A 18 33.56 -28.20 -11.90
CA ILE A 18 32.86 -27.75 -13.11
C ILE A 18 31.37 -27.52 -12.84
N TYR A 19 30.69 -28.42 -12.11
CA TYR A 19 29.27 -28.23 -11.74
C TYR A 19 29.04 -27.01 -10.85
N ILE A 20 29.92 -26.74 -9.89
CA ILE A 20 29.83 -25.57 -9.02
C ILE A 20 30.00 -24.29 -9.84
N PHE A 21 31.01 -24.23 -10.73
CA PHE A 21 31.20 -23.09 -11.63
C PHE A 21 30.00 -22.89 -12.57
N LEU A 22 29.44 -23.97 -13.13
CA LEU A 22 28.26 -23.90 -13.98
C LEU A 22 27.03 -23.38 -13.20
N ALA A 23 26.83 -23.83 -11.96
CA ALA A 23 25.75 -23.38 -11.09
C ALA A 23 25.88 -21.89 -10.71
N VAL A 24 27.09 -21.43 -10.39
CA VAL A 24 27.36 -20.01 -10.11
C VAL A 24 27.11 -19.15 -11.36
N LEU A 25 27.55 -19.59 -12.53
CA LEU A 25 27.29 -18.89 -13.79
C LEU A 25 25.80 -18.83 -14.15
N ILE A 26 25.05 -19.91 -13.89
CA ILE A 26 23.59 -19.94 -14.08
C ILE A 26 22.90 -18.95 -13.11
N SER A 27 23.29 -18.94 -11.83
CA SER A 27 22.75 -18.01 -10.83
C SER A 27 23.09 -16.54 -11.16
N LEU A 28 24.31 -16.26 -11.60
CA LEU A 28 24.71 -14.92 -12.06
C LEU A 28 23.94 -14.50 -13.31
N ARG A 29 23.71 -15.42 -14.26
CA ARG A 29 22.89 -15.17 -15.46
C ARG A 29 21.43 -14.91 -15.10
N GLN A 30 20.84 -15.68 -14.17
CA GLN A 30 19.47 -15.47 -13.68
C GLN A 30 19.35 -14.14 -12.93
N SER A 31 20.35 -13.77 -12.13
CA SER A 31 20.42 -12.46 -11.45
C SER A 31 20.52 -11.31 -12.45
N ALA A 32 21.35 -11.44 -13.49
CA ALA A 32 21.46 -10.45 -14.56
C ALA A 32 20.16 -10.32 -15.39
N LEU A 33 19.47 -11.43 -15.66
CA LEU A 33 18.16 -11.42 -16.34
C LEU A 33 17.06 -10.80 -15.45
N ARG A 34 17.08 -11.06 -14.14
CA ARG A 34 16.19 -10.39 -13.17
C ARG A 34 16.47 -8.89 -13.11
N LYS A 35 17.73 -8.45 -13.11
CA LYS A 35 18.08 -7.03 -13.17
C LYS A 35 17.60 -6.39 -14.48
N LYS A 36 17.79 -7.04 -15.64
CA LYS A 36 17.27 -6.56 -16.93
C LYS A 36 15.73 -6.49 -16.97
N SER A 37 15.02 -7.45 -16.38
CA SER A 37 13.55 -7.42 -16.31
C SER A 37 13.02 -6.37 -15.32
N VAL A 38 13.72 -6.13 -14.22
CA VAL A 38 13.42 -5.03 -13.27
C VAL A 38 13.68 -3.66 -13.92
N LEU A 39 14.77 -3.49 -14.67
CA LEU A 39 15.02 -2.24 -15.42
C LEU A 39 13.99 -2.02 -16.54
N ALA A 40 13.61 -3.06 -17.29
CA ALA A 40 12.56 -2.97 -18.30
C ALA A 40 11.20 -2.61 -17.68
N ARG A 41 10.88 -3.18 -16.51
CA ARG A 41 9.67 -2.81 -15.73
C ARG A 41 9.75 -1.41 -15.14
N ARG A 42 10.92 -0.92 -14.72
CA ARG A 42 11.12 0.49 -14.29
C ARG A 42 10.84 1.46 -15.43
N SER A 43 11.30 1.15 -16.65
CA SER A 43 11.03 1.99 -17.83
C SER A 43 9.54 2.02 -18.20
N SER A 44 8.82 0.90 -18.12
CA SER A 44 7.34 0.91 -18.29
C SER A 44 6.57 1.48 -17.09
N ARG A 45 7.12 1.44 -15.86
CA ARG A 45 6.46 2.00 -14.66
C ARG A 45 6.60 3.49 -14.52
N VAL A 46 7.68 4.11 -15.02
CA VAL A 46 7.72 5.58 -15.14
C VAL A 46 6.58 6.08 -16.05
N ALA A 47 6.23 5.33 -17.09
CA ALA A 47 5.01 5.60 -17.87
C ALA A 47 3.72 5.27 -17.10
N ALA A 48 3.68 4.20 -16.29
CA ALA A 48 2.49 3.79 -15.54
C ALA A 48 2.18 4.64 -14.28
N VAL A 49 3.18 5.27 -13.65
CA VAL A 49 2.98 6.24 -12.55
C VAL A 49 2.25 7.48 -13.07
N SER A 50 2.47 7.86 -14.32
CA SER A 50 1.65 8.86 -15.01
C SER A 50 0.22 8.39 -15.25
N CYS A 51 0.00 7.07 -15.44
CA CYS A 51 -1.34 6.52 -15.68
C CYS A 51 -2.14 6.22 -14.41
N PHE A 52 -1.50 5.89 -13.28
CA PHE A 52 -2.19 5.58 -12.03
C PHE A 52 -2.88 6.82 -11.44
N ASN A 53 -2.26 8.01 -11.53
CA ASN A 53 -2.92 9.27 -11.15
C ASN A 53 -4.06 9.68 -12.11
N SER A 54 -4.04 9.22 -13.37
CA SER A 54 -5.12 9.49 -14.34
C SER A 54 -6.29 8.50 -14.28
N ALA A 55 -6.06 7.28 -13.78
CA ALA A 55 -7.08 6.22 -13.72
C ALA A 55 -8.06 6.38 -12.54
N TRP A 56 -7.73 7.20 -11.54
CA TRP A 56 -8.64 7.55 -10.45
C TRP A 56 -9.47 8.82 -10.73
N THR A 57 -9.26 9.50 -11.87
CA THR A 57 -9.96 10.76 -12.23
C THR A 57 -10.79 10.73 -13.52
N THR A 58 -10.86 9.61 -14.25
CA THR A 58 -11.69 9.50 -15.47
C THR A 58 -12.82 8.50 -15.32
N GLY A 59 -14.04 9.03 -15.31
CA GLY A 59 -15.27 8.27 -15.34
C GLY A 59 -15.46 7.44 -16.61
N ALA A 60 -16.17 6.33 -16.42
CA ALA A 60 -16.97 5.57 -17.39
C ALA A 60 -16.62 5.72 -18.88
N GLN A 61 -16.04 4.67 -19.45
CA GLN A 61 -16.15 4.41 -20.89
C GLN A 61 -16.95 3.13 -21.14
N SER A 62 -18.05 3.32 -21.88
CA SER A 62 -19.01 2.33 -22.31
C SER A 62 -18.44 1.41 -23.41
N ARG A 63 -18.78 0.12 -23.33
CA ARG A 63 -18.62 -0.85 -24.44
C ARG A 63 -19.68 -0.61 -25.52
N PRO A 64 -19.37 -0.82 -26.81
CA PRO A 64 -20.39 -0.80 -27.86
C PRO A 64 -21.20 -2.12 -27.86
N SER A 65 -22.52 -1.99 -28.06
CA SER A 65 -23.51 -3.05 -28.10
C SER A 65 -23.68 -3.65 -29.50
N ALA A 66 -23.86 -4.98 -29.58
CA ALA A 66 -24.27 -5.72 -30.77
C ALA A 66 -25.81 -5.81 -30.89
N PRO A 67 -26.38 -5.98 -32.09
CA PRO A 67 -27.83 -5.89 -32.33
C PRO A 67 -28.62 -7.13 -31.86
N THR A 68 -29.80 -6.88 -31.28
CA THR A 68 -30.71 -7.85 -30.67
C THR A 68 -31.74 -8.42 -31.66
N ALA A 69 -31.99 -9.73 -31.59
CA ALA A 69 -33.15 -10.41 -32.19
C ALA A 69 -34.35 -10.43 -31.21
N PRO A 70 -35.62 -10.49 -31.66
CA PRO A 70 -36.78 -10.36 -30.79
C PRO A 70 -37.24 -11.71 -30.19
N SER A 71 -37.74 -11.67 -28.95
CA SER A 71 -38.43 -12.78 -28.25
C SER A 71 -39.82 -12.32 -27.76
N PRO A 72 -40.81 -13.24 -27.58
CA PRO A 72 -42.24 -12.92 -27.53
C PRO A 72 -42.74 -12.50 -26.12
N PRO A 73 -43.97 -11.95 -25.99
CA PRO A 73 -44.38 -11.22 -24.79
C PRO A 73 -44.96 -12.14 -23.72
N LYS A 74 -44.70 -11.82 -22.44
CA LYS A 74 -45.58 -12.30 -21.36
C LYS A 74 -45.65 -11.35 -20.16
N ALA A 75 -46.91 -11.00 -19.89
CA ALA A 75 -47.55 -10.70 -18.61
C ALA A 75 -47.01 -9.55 -17.74
N THR A 76 -47.84 -8.52 -17.69
CA THR A 76 -47.92 -7.45 -16.69
C THR A 76 -47.84 -7.94 -15.24
N ALA A 77 -46.84 -7.44 -14.50
CA ALA A 77 -46.91 -7.26 -13.06
C ALA A 77 -46.35 -5.87 -12.72
N ARG A 78 -47.26 -4.96 -12.34
CA ARG A 78 -46.94 -3.58 -11.96
C ARG A 78 -46.52 -3.60 -10.49
N THR A 79 -45.22 -3.71 -10.21
CA THR A 79 -44.65 -3.39 -8.90
C THR A 79 -43.94 -2.06 -9.01
N THR A 80 -44.64 -0.98 -8.69
CA THR A 80 -44.02 0.33 -8.47
C THR A 80 -43.26 0.30 -7.15
N ALA A 81 -42.00 -0.12 -7.18
CA ALA A 81 -41.06 0.20 -6.11
C ALA A 81 -40.77 1.71 -6.14
N PRO A 82 -40.81 2.44 -5.00
CA PRO A 82 -40.46 3.84 -4.97
C PRO A 82 -38.98 4.03 -5.37
N PRO A 83 -38.60 5.22 -5.87
CA PRO A 83 -37.26 5.45 -6.38
C PRO A 83 -36.22 5.21 -5.27
N ARG A 84 -35.30 4.26 -5.51
CA ARG A 84 -34.21 3.83 -4.60
C ARG A 84 -33.11 4.88 -4.42
N ARG A 85 -33.45 6.17 -4.39
CA ARG A 85 -32.46 7.25 -4.25
C ARG A 85 -31.76 7.20 -2.88
N GLY A 86 -32.44 6.83 -1.80
CA GLY A 86 -31.79 6.72 -0.48
C GLY A 86 -30.78 5.56 -0.35
N GLN A 87 -31.02 4.44 -1.04
CA GLN A 87 -30.17 3.25 -0.93
C GLN A 87 -28.86 3.37 -1.73
N SER A 88 -28.88 4.05 -2.89
CA SER A 88 -27.67 4.21 -3.72
C SER A 88 -26.64 5.14 -3.09
N HIS A 89 -27.08 6.21 -2.42
CA HIS A 89 -26.18 7.17 -1.76
C HIS A 89 -25.46 6.54 -0.56
N GLN A 90 -26.18 5.75 0.24
CA GLN A 90 -25.60 5.00 1.36
C GLN A 90 -24.57 3.98 0.86
N GLN A 91 -24.86 3.26 -0.23
CA GLN A 91 -23.93 2.30 -0.84
C GLN A 91 -22.63 2.96 -1.30
N ASP A 92 -22.69 4.18 -1.83
CA ASP A 92 -21.49 4.89 -2.26
C ASP A 92 -20.59 5.30 -1.08
N LEU A 93 -21.18 5.71 0.05
CA LEU A 93 -20.46 6.03 1.28
C LEU A 93 -19.87 4.76 1.91
N GLU A 94 -20.64 3.68 1.98
CA GLU A 94 -20.18 2.37 2.46
C GLU A 94 -18.98 1.85 1.63
N ALA A 95 -19.06 1.98 0.31
CA ALA A 95 -17.97 1.61 -0.57
C ALA A 95 -16.75 2.51 -0.37
N ALA A 96 -16.95 3.81 -0.10
CA ALA A 96 -15.86 4.75 0.16
C ALA A 96 -15.17 4.47 1.50
N VAL A 97 -15.92 4.17 2.57
CA VAL A 97 -15.39 3.71 3.86
C VAL A 97 -14.59 2.42 3.68
N THR A 98 -15.12 1.45 2.92
CA THR A 98 -14.40 0.20 2.64
C THR A 98 -13.08 0.43 1.87
N ARG A 99 -13.06 1.39 0.93
CA ARG A 99 -11.81 1.79 0.25
C ARG A 99 -10.82 2.42 1.23
N GLN A 100 -11.29 3.26 2.14
CA GLN A 100 -10.44 3.88 3.16
C GLN A 100 -9.85 2.82 4.10
N VAL A 101 -10.65 1.84 4.57
CA VAL A 101 -10.16 0.69 5.37
C VAL A 101 -8.99 0.01 4.67
N ASN A 102 -9.11 -0.27 3.37
CA ASN A 102 -8.04 -0.92 2.61
C ASN A 102 -6.79 -0.05 2.45
N LEU A 103 -6.96 1.29 2.41
CA LEU A 103 -5.86 2.23 2.35
C LEU A 103 -5.09 2.29 3.68
N GLU A 104 -5.79 2.31 4.82
CA GLU A 104 -5.15 2.24 6.15
C GLU A 104 -4.40 0.90 6.33
N LEU A 105 -4.98 -0.22 5.90
CA LEU A 105 -4.30 -1.52 5.92
C LEU A 105 -3.07 -1.55 5.01
N TYR A 106 -3.12 -0.89 3.85
CA TYR A 106 -1.96 -0.71 2.99
C TYR A 106 -0.88 0.15 3.66
N ALA A 107 -1.27 1.24 4.33
CA ALA A 107 -0.34 2.09 5.07
C ALA A 107 0.36 1.32 6.19
N SER A 108 -0.40 0.54 6.97
CA SER A 108 0.12 -0.39 7.96
C SER A 108 1.16 -1.37 7.38
N HIS A 109 0.88 -1.94 6.20
CA HIS A 109 1.79 -2.86 5.53
C HIS A 109 3.06 -2.17 5.01
N VAL A 110 2.96 -0.94 4.51
CA VAL A 110 4.12 -0.12 4.10
C VAL A 110 5.01 0.16 5.32
N CYS A 111 4.45 0.64 6.42
CA CYS A 111 5.18 0.86 7.68
C CYS A 111 5.85 -0.42 8.18
N LEU A 112 5.13 -1.55 8.16
CA LEU A 112 5.71 -2.84 8.55
C LEU A 112 6.90 -3.22 7.67
N SER A 113 6.82 -3.00 6.36
CA SER A 113 7.92 -3.29 5.43
C SER A 113 9.15 -2.40 5.67
N MET A 114 8.97 -1.21 6.25
CA MET A 114 10.07 -0.33 6.64
C MET A 114 10.83 -0.82 7.89
N SER A 115 10.36 -1.89 8.56
CA SER A 115 11.19 -2.66 9.51
C SER A 115 12.49 -3.20 8.87
N TYR A 116 12.60 -3.14 7.54
CA TYR A 116 13.83 -3.16 6.74
C TYR A 116 15.07 -2.56 7.43
N PHE A 117 14.90 -1.46 8.18
CA PHE A 117 15.99 -0.78 8.87
C PHE A 117 16.69 -1.62 9.95
N ASP A 118 16.11 -2.75 10.39
CA ASP A 118 16.73 -3.67 11.36
C ASP A 118 17.67 -4.70 10.71
N ARG A 119 17.77 -4.73 9.39
CA ARG A 119 18.73 -5.59 8.69
C ARG A 119 20.17 -5.30 9.11
N GLU A 120 20.99 -6.35 9.15
CA GLU A 120 22.41 -6.25 9.56
C GLU A 120 23.23 -5.26 8.73
N ASP A 121 22.92 -5.11 7.44
CA ASP A 121 23.63 -4.25 6.50
C ASP A 121 23.11 -2.81 6.47
N VAL A 122 22.07 -2.50 7.26
CA VAL A 122 21.48 -1.16 7.42
C VAL A 122 21.63 -0.66 8.87
N ALA A 123 21.27 -1.51 9.84
CA ALA A 123 21.49 -1.37 11.27
C ALA A 123 20.97 -0.07 11.91
N LEU A 124 19.82 0.45 11.45
CA LEU A 124 19.17 1.66 11.97
C LEU A 124 17.98 1.31 12.88
N LYS A 125 18.27 0.67 14.03
CA LYS A 125 17.26 0.12 14.95
C LYS A 125 16.16 1.11 15.38
N LYS A 126 16.50 2.39 15.55
CA LYS A 126 15.51 3.42 15.93
C LYS A 126 14.50 3.70 14.82
N PHE A 127 14.93 3.68 13.55
CA PHE A 127 14.02 3.78 12.42
C PHE A 127 13.14 2.53 12.29
N ALA A 128 13.71 1.35 12.50
CA ALA A 128 12.94 0.12 12.50
C ALA A 128 11.86 0.14 13.60
N ARG A 129 12.22 0.52 14.84
CA ARG A 129 11.27 0.68 15.95
C ARG A 129 10.18 1.70 15.64
N TYR A 130 10.54 2.86 15.08
CA TYR A 130 9.58 3.89 14.71
C TYR A 130 8.52 3.35 13.75
N PHE A 131 8.92 2.79 12.60
CA PHE A 131 7.96 2.28 11.63
C PHE A 131 7.22 1.02 12.09
N LEU A 132 7.85 0.19 12.93
CA LEU A 132 7.17 -0.93 13.58
C LEU A 132 6.10 -0.46 14.56
N HIS A 133 6.25 0.72 15.17
CA HIS A 133 5.24 1.34 16.01
C HIS A 133 4.12 2.01 15.20
N GLN A 134 4.43 2.62 14.05
CA GLN A 134 3.42 3.20 13.16
C GLN A 134 2.51 2.15 12.50
N SER A 135 3.04 0.95 12.22
CA SER A 135 2.26 -0.12 11.57
C SER A 135 0.97 -0.52 12.34
N PRO A 136 1.00 -0.79 13.66
CA PRO A 136 -0.22 -1.08 14.42
C PRO A 136 -1.14 0.15 14.56
N GLU A 137 -0.63 1.37 14.64
CA GLU A 137 -1.47 2.59 14.67
C GLU A 137 -2.34 2.68 13.40
N GLU A 138 -1.75 2.50 12.22
CA GLU A 138 -2.52 2.47 10.96
C GLU A 138 -3.50 1.27 10.89
N ARG A 139 -3.18 0.16 11.54
CA ARG A 139 -4.13 -0.96 11.63
C ARG A 139 -5.31 -0.61 12.54
N GLU A 140 -5.08 0.08 13.65
CA GLU A 140 -6.13 0.58 14.54
C GLU A 140 -7.04 1.59 13.81
N HIS A 141 -6.48 2.45 12.95
CA HIS A 141 -7.25 3.32 12.05
C HIS A 141 -8.20 2.52 11.14
N ALA A 142 -7.73 1.42 10.56
CA ALA A 142 -8.56 0.53 9.76
C ALA A 142 -9.67 -0.14 10.58
N GLU A 143 -9.32 -0.67 11.76
CA GLU A 143 -10.24 -1.35 12.66
C GLU A 143 -11.37 -0.42 13.13
N LYS A 144 -11.07 0.84 13.41
CA LYS A 144 -12.05 1.86 13.83
C LYS A 144 -13.03 2.24 12.71
N LEU A 145 -12.58 2.30 11.45
CA LEU A 145 -13.47 2.46 10.28
C LEU A 145 -14.35 1.22 10.08
N MET A 146 -13.81 0.02 10.28
CA MET A 146 -14.59 -1.21 10.23
C MET A 146 -15.67 -1.24 11.32
N GLU A 147 -15.33 -0.80 12.53
CA GLU A 147 -16.30 -0.68 13.62
C GLU A 147 -17.41 0.31 13.25
N LEU A 148 -17.07 1.50 12.75
CA LEU A 148 -18.04 2.48 12.27
C LEU A 148 -19.00 1.89 11.23
N GLN A 149 -18.45 1.18 10.24
CA GLN A 149 -19.22 0.56 9.17
C GLN A 149 -20.21 -0.45 9.73
N ASN A 150 -19.78 -1.30 10.68
CA ASN A 150 -20.62 -2.28 11.34
C ASN A 150 -21.70 -1.62 12.21
N GLN A 151 -21.36 -0.57 12.96
CA GLN A 151 -22.30 0.19 13.80
C GLN A 151 -23.45 0.81 12.96
N ARG A 152 -23.16 1.20 11.71
CA ARG A 152 -24.13 1.76 10.76
C ARG A 152 -24.92 0.70 9.98
N GLY A 153 -24.69 -0.58 10.25
CA GLY A 153 -25.30 -1.70 9.53
C GLY A 153 -24.77 -1.90 8.09
N GLY A 154 -23.68 -1.20 7.74
CA GLY A 154 -22.98 -1.37 6.47
C GLY A 154 -22.25 -2.71 6.42
N ARG A 155 -21.87 -3.14 5.22
CA ARG A 155 -21.06 -4.35 5.04
C ARG A 155 -19.63 -4.01 4.64
N ILE A 156 -18.68 -4.71 5.23
CA ILE A 156 -17.26 -4.59 4.90
C ILE A 156 -16.91 -5.64 3.86
N PHE A 157 -16.29 -5.20 2.76
CA PHE A 157 -15.76 -6.07 1.72
C PHE A 157 -14.25 -5.85 1.58
N LEU A 158 -13.48 -6.52 2.43
CA LEU A 158 -12.01 -6.45 2.40
C LEU A 158 -11.47 -6.85 1.02
N GLN A 159 -10.45 -6.13 0.57
CA GLN A 159 -9.77 -6.37 -0.68
C GLN A 159 -8.34 -6.85 -0.42
N ASP A 160 -7.64 -7.24 -1.47
CA ASP A 160 -6.22 -7.58 -1.38
C ASP A 160 -5.42 -6.36 -0.94
N ILE A 161 -4.70 -6.50 0.18
CA ILE A 161 -3.70 -5.53 0.60
C ILE A 161 -2.51 -5.66 -0.34
N GLN A 162 -2.35 -4.68 -1.22
CA GLN A 162 -1.25 -4.67 -2.16
C GLN A 162 0.09 -4.67 -1.42
N LYS A 163 1.08 -5.39 -1.96
CA LYS A 163 2.43 -5.26 -1.43
C LYS A 163 2.94 -3.82 -1.66
N PRO A 164 3.80 -3.29 -0.77
CA PRO A 164 4.49 -2.04 -1.01
C PRO A 164 5.20 -2.03 -2.37
N ASP A 165 5.36 -0.85 -2.97
CA ASP A 165 5.98 -0.69 -4.29
C ASP A 165 7.47 -1.09 -4.29
N ARG A 166 8.06 -1.23 -3.09
CA ARG A 166 9.48 -1.46 -2.84
C ARG A 166 9.69 -2.48 -1.73
N ASP A 167 10.79 -3.21 -1.88
CA ASP A 167 11.30 -4.15 -0.87
C ASP A 167 12.61 -3.61 -0.23
N ASP A 168 13.20 -2.55 -0.79
CA ASP A 168 14.38 -1.84 -0.32
C ASP A 168 14.07 -0.34 -0.20
N TRP A 169 14.27 0.22 1.00
CA TRP A 169 13.93 1.59 1.33
C TRP A 169 15.08 2.58 1.13
N GLU A 170 16.22 2.11 0.60
CA GLU A 170 17.39 2.85 0.13
C GLU A 170 18.11 3.67 1.22
N SER A 171 17.44 4.67 1.79
CA SER A 171 17.96 5.51 2.86
C SER A 171 16.86 5.94 3.83
N LYS A 172 17.26 6.25 5.07
CA LYS A 172 16.37 6.79 6.10
C LYS A 172 15.62 8.06 5.67
N ARG A 173 16.26 8.91 4.86
CA ARG A 173 15.62 10.10 4.29
C ARG A 173 14.54 9.72 3.28
N TYR A 174 14.86 8.80 2.39
CA TYR A 174 13.91 8.36 1.37
C TYR A 174 12.69 7.68 2.01
N ALA A 175 12.88 6.82 3.00
CA ALA A 175 11.78 6.20 3.74
C ALA A 175 10.86 7.24 4.41
N MET A 176 11.43 8.26 5.07
CA MET A 176 10.64 9.34 5.68
C MET A 176 9.90 10.20 4.64
N GLU A 177 10.51 10.45 3.48
CA GLU A 177 9.84 11.14 2.37
C GLU A 177 8.69 10.30 1.79
N CYS A 178 8.86 8.98 1.69
CA CYS A 178 7.82 8.04 1.30
C CYS A 178 6.68 7.96 2.32
N ALA A 179 6.99 7.87 3.61
CA ALA A 179 6.00 7.88 4.68
C ALA A 179 5.20 9.20 4.67
N LEU A 180 5.88 10.35 4.56
CA LEU A 180 5.22 11.65 4.44
C LEU A 180 4.29 11.74 3.23
N HIS A 181 4.69 11.17 2.09
CA HIS A 181 3.84 11.13 0.90
C HIS A 181 2.63 10.21 1.09
N LEU A 182 2.83 9.07 1.74
CA LEU A 182 1.77 8.13 2.08
C LEU A 182 0.74 8.79 3.00
N GLU A 183 1.14 9.42 4.10
CA GLU A 183 0.23 10.12 5.02
C GLU A 183 -0.56 11.24 4.31
N LYS A 184 0.10 12.01 3.44
CA LYS A 184 -0.60 13.01 2.62
C LYS A 184 -1.64 12.39 1.70
N SER A 185 -1.38 11.19 1.18
CA SER A 185 -2.31 10.46 0.31
C SER A 185 -3.49 9.90 1.10
N VAL A 186 -3.24 9.35 2.30
CA VAL A 186 -4.27 8.90 3.24
C VAL A 186 -5.17 10.07 3.65
N ASN A 187 -4.57 11.18 4.08
CA ASN A 187 -5.30 12.39 4.44
C ASN A 187 -6.12 12.96 3.27
N GLN A 188 -5.58 12.96 2.04
CA GLN A 188 -6.34 13.39 0.87
C GLN A 188 -7.57 12.49 0.62
N SER A 189 -7.43 11.18 0.77
CA SER A 189 -8.55 10.22 0.66
C SER A 189 -9.61 10.45 1.75
N LEU A 190 -9.19 10.75 2.99
CA LEU A 190 -10.10 11.11 4.08
C LEU A 190 -10.86 12.40 3.81
N LEU A 191 -10.20 13.43 3.26
CA LEU A 191 -10.86 14.68 2.87
C LEU A 191 -11.85 14.49 1.72
N GLU A 192 -11.55 13.58 0.79
CA GLU A 192 -12.48 13.21 -0.27
C GLU A 192 -13.70 12.44 0.26
N LEU A 193 -13.49 11.54 1.22
CA LEU A 193 -14.57 10.84 1.92
C LEU A 193 -15.45 11.83 2.71
N HIS A 194 -14.83 12.76 3.44
CA HIS A 194 -15.54 13.82 4.17
C HIS A 194 -16.34 14.70 3.23
N LYS A 195 -15.74 15.17 2.13
CA LYS A 195 -16.45 15.94 1.10
C LYS A 195 -17.64 15.16 0.56
N LEU A 196 -17.47 13.85 0.31
CA LEU A 196 -18.54 12.98 -0.17
C LEU A 196 -19.72 12.92 0.80
N SER A 197 -19.49 12.97 2.12
CA SER A 197 -20.54 12.94 3.14
C SER A 197 -21.18 14.31 3.45
N THR A 198 -20.70 15.41 2.86
CA THR A 198 -21.28 16.74 3.11
C THR A 198 -22.63 16.97 2.42
N PRO A 199 -23.46 17.93 2.89
CA PRO A 199 -24.78 18.18 2.30
C PRO A 199 -24.78 18.51 0.80
N ASN A 200 -23.69 19.09 0.30
CA ASN A 200 -23.58 19.58 -1.08
C ASN A 200 -23.50 18.47 -2.14
N THR A 201 -23.29 17.21 -1.73
CA THR A 201 -23.15 16.06 -2.65
C THR A 201 -24.44 15.27 -2.82
N GLY A 202 -25.51 15.63 -2.10
CA GLY A 202 -26.73 14.82 -2.03
C GLY A 202 -26.60 13.55 -1.18
N LYS A 203 -25.41 13.27 -0.61
CA LYS A 203 -25.08 12.14 0.27
C LYS A 203 -24.82 12.63 1.69
N ASN A 204 -25.73 13.47 2.18
CA ASN A 204 -25.59 14.12 3.49
C ASN A 204 -25.54 13.08 4.63
N ASP A 205 -24.38 12.94 5.26
CA ASP A 205 -24.16 12.10 6.44
C ASP A 205 -23.37 12.89 7.49
N PRO A 206 -24.06 13.71 8.31
CA PRO A 206 -23.41 14.54 9.33
C PRO A 206 -22.63 13.72 10.36
N HIS A 207 -23.10 12.51 10.68
CA HIS A 207 -22.43 11.63 11.63
C HIS A 207 -21.10 11.12 11.05
N LEU A 208 -21.00 10.87 9.73
CA LEU A 208 -19.72 10.50 9.09
C LEU A 208 -18.74 11.66 9.09
N CYS A 209 -19.21 12.88 8.78
CA CYS A 209 -18.37 14.07 8.83
C CYS A 209 -17.76 14.25 10.22
N ASP A 210 -18.59 14.24 11.26
CA ASP A 210 -18.18 14.41 12.66
C ASP A 210 -17.18 13.32 13.11
N PHE A 211 -17.45 12.05 12.75
CA PHE A 211 -16.54 10.94 13.03
C PHE A 211 -15.16 11.15 12.38
N LEU A 212 -15.10 11.54 11.11
CA LEU A 212 -13.83 11.75 10.41
C LEU A 212 -13.05 12.94 10.98
N GLU A 213 -13.73 14.03 11.31
CA GLU A 213 -13.12 15.21 11.92
C GLU A 213 -12.55 14.91 13.32
N THR A 214 -13.32 14.17 14.12
CA THR A 214 -12.97 13.84 15.51
C THR A 214 -11.80 12.87 15.58
N HIS A 215 -11.79 11.86 14.71
CA HIS A 215 -10.88 10.73 14.85
C HIS A 215 -9.75 10.65 13.83
N TYR A 216 -9.80 11.37 12.70
CA TYR A 216 -8.80 11.18 11.63
C TYR A 216 -8.12 12.49 11.23
N VAL A 217 -8.89 13.54 10.93
CA VAL A 217 -8.34 14.77 10.34
C VAL A 217 -7.28 15.43 11.24
N ASN A 218 -7.54 15.52 12.55
CA ASN A 218 -6.58 16.11 13.49
C ASN A 218 -5.33 15.25 13.71
N GLU A 219 -5.48 13.93 13.71
CA GLU A 219 -4.35 12.99 13.84
C GLU A 219 -3.48 13.06 12.59
N GLN A 220 -4.08 13.04 11.41
CA GLN A 220 -3.36 13.17 10.15
C GLN A 220 -2.56 14.48 10.01
N VAL A 221 -3.12 15.62 10.44
CA VAL A 221 -2.38 16.89 10.46
C VAL A 221 -1.15 16.80 11.37
N LYS A 222 -1.23 16.11 12.52
CA LYS A 222 -0.10 15.91 13.43
C LYS A 222 0.95 14.98 12.81
N SER A 223 0.55 13.84 12.27
CA SER A 223 1.46 12.87 11.65
C SER A 223 2.20 13.47 10.44
N ILE A 224 1.49 14.21 9.57
CA ILE A 224 2.11 14.91 8.43
C ILE A 224 3.12 15.97 8.92
N LYS A 225 2.80 16.69 10.00
CA LYS A 225 3.71 17.69 10.58
C LYS A 225 4.96 17.03 11.15
N GLU A 226 4.80 15.95 11.91
CA GLU A 226 5.90 15.19 12.52
C GLU A 226 6.85 14.65 11.45
N LEU A 227 6.32 13.96 10.44
CA LEU A 227 7.11 13.44 9.32
C LEU A 227 7.77 14.57 8.52
N GLY A 228 7.09 15.71 8.35
CA GLY A 228 7.66 16.90 7.72
C GLY A 228 8.86 17.47 8.47
N ASP A 229 8.79 17.49 9.81
CA ASP A 229 9.89 17.89 10.67
C ASP A 229 11.05 16.89 10.57
N HIS A 230 10.76 15.59 10.56
CA HIS A 230 11.75 14.52 10.40
C HIS A 230 12.50 14.64 9.07
N VAL A 231 11.79 14.81 7.96
CA VAL A 231 12.40 15.03 6.63
C VAL A 231 13.27 16.29 6.62
N THR A 232 12.79 17.39 7.21
CA THR A 232 13.55 18.65 7.30
C THR A 232 14.83 18.48 8.12
N ASN A 233 14.73 17.82 9.26
CA ASN A 233 15.83 17.56 10.16
C ASN A 233 16.86 16.61 9.54
N LEU A 234 16.42 15.56 8.84
CA LEU A 234 17.29 14.66 8.08
C LEU A 234 18.06 15.39 6.98
N ARG A 235 17.43 16.37 6.30
CA ARG A 235 18.10 17.22 5.31
C ARG A 235 19.18 18.10 5.93
N LYS A 236 19.00 18.55 7.17
CA LYS A 236 19.95 19.43 7.89
C LYS A 236 21.08 18.68 8.60
N MET A 237 20.76 17.56 9.26
CA MET A 237 21.65 16.88 10.20
C MET A 237 22.26 15.57 9.66
N GLY A 238 21.75 15.02 8.56
CA GLY A 238 22.29 13.80 7.96
C GLY A 238 22.33 12.61 8.94
N CYS A 239 23.55 12.17 9.30
CA CYS A 239 23.76 10.97 10.12
C CYS A 239 23.35 11.10 11.60
N LEU A 240 23.30 12.31 12.18
CA LEU A 240 23.06 12.53 13.61
C LEU A 240 21.59 12.42 14.06
N PHE A 241 20.65 12.36 13.11
CA PHE A 241 19.21 12.38 13.38
C PHE A 241 18.73 11.26 14.32
N ASP A 242 19.23 10.04 14.10
CA ASP A 242 18.75 8.84 14.78
C ASP A 242 18.99 8.94 16.29
N LYS A 243 20.08 9.57 16.73
CA LYS A 243 20.42 9.64 18.15
C LYS A 243 19.54 10.62 18.95
N HIS A 244 19.08 11.70 18.33
CA HIS A 244 18.48 12.83 19.05
C HIS A 244 16.99 13.08 18.75
N THR A 245 16.41 12.48 17.71
CA THR A 245 15.03 12.78 17.29
C THR A 245 14.08 11.60 17.41
N LEU A 246 14.50 10.41 16.98
CA LEU A 246 13.74 9.19 17.27
C LEU A 246 14.09 8.79 18.70
N GLY A 247 13.14 9.01 19.62
CA GLY A 247 13.34 8.84 21.05
C GLY A 247 13.93 7.46 21.42
N ASP A 248 14.59 7.40 22.57
CA ASP A 248 14.86 6.13 23.24
C ASP A 248 13.56 5.69 23.90
N SER A 249 12.68 5.04 23.15
CA SER A 249 11.60 4.24 23.74
C SER A 249 12.21 2.95 24.31
N ASP A 250 13.06 3.14 25.31
CA ASP A 250 13.42 2.10 26.27
C ASP A 250 12.45 2.27 27.44
N ASN A 251 11.24 1.74 27.27
CA ASN A 251 10.38 1.41 28.39
C ASN A 251 9.85 0.00 28.16
N SER A 252 10.35 -0.87 29.05
CA SER A 252 10.05 -2.28 29.32
C SER A 252 8.67 -2.78 28.92
#